data_AF-A0A316NGV0-F1
#
_entry.id   AF-A0A316NGV0-F1
#
_cell.length_a   1.000
_cell.length_b   1.000
_cell.length_c   1.000
_cell.angle_alpha   90.00
_cell.angle_beta   90.00
_cell.angle_gamma   90.00
#
_symmetry.space_group_name_H-M   'P 1'
#
loop_
_entity.id
_entity.type
_entity.pdbx_description
1 polymer ?
#
loop_
_entity_poly.entity_id
_entity_poly.type
_entity_poly.pdbx_seq_one_letter_code
_entity_poly.pdbx_strand_id
1 'polypeptide(L)' 'MKRSNRRTAMLYTILNLDDIFAGENTVPASQTMQVGGRMFEGRREPEGFVISRMISTNPADYLDQRFFPGQKLH' A
#
# COMPACT_ATOMS: atom_id res chain seq x y z
N MET A 1 9.27 4.05 -41.20
CA MET A 1 8.58 2.91 -40.53
C MET A 1 9.56 2.26 -39.54
N LYS A 2 9.55 2.65 -38.26
CA LYS A 2 10.45 2.09 -37.23
C LYS A 2 9.67 1.08 -36.39
N ARG A 3 9.92 -0.22 -36.57
CA ARG A 3 9.35 -1.28 -35.71
C ARG A 3 10.08 -1.24 -34.37
N SER A 4 9.38 -0.83 -33.33
CA SER A 4 9.82 -0.90 -31.94
C SER A 4 9.94 -2.36 -31.55
N ASN A 5 11.15 -2.80 -31.22
CA ASN A 5 11.44 -4.15 -30.78
C ASN A 5 11.17 -4.23 -29.26
N ARG A 6 9.91 -4.48 -28.86
CA ARG A 6 9.59 -4.79 -27.46
C ARG A 6 10.21 -6.15 -27.13
N ARG A 7 11.22 -6.16 -26.27
CA ARG A 7 11.70 -7.39 -25.63
C ARG A 7 10.58 -7.92 -24.73
N THR A 8 10.05 -9.10 -25.05
CA THR A 8 9.14 -9.83 -24.18
C THR A 8 9.90 -10.26 -22.93
N ALA A 9 9.60 -9.67 -21.78
CA ALA A 9 10.12 -10.14 -20.50
C ALA A 9 9.46 -11.49 -20.19
N MET A 10 10.25 -12.56 -20.11
CA MET A 10 9.78 -13.88 -19.68
C MET A 10 9.89 -13.95 -18.14
N LEU A 11 8.76 -13.90 -17.44
CA LEU A 11 8.70 -14.18 -16.01
C LEU A 11 8.55 -15.69 -15.82
N TYR A 12 9.60 -16.36 -15.33
CA TYR A 12 9.55 -17.79 -15.02
C TYR A 12 8.88 -17.99 -13.66
N THR A 13 7.62 -18.41 -13.70
CA THR A 13 6.82 -18.69 -12.51
C THR A 13 5.88 -19.85 -12.80
N ILE A 14 5.53 -20.61 -11.75
CA ILE A 14 4.55 -21.69 -11.82
C ILE A 14 3.12 -21.19 -12.00
N LEU A 15 2.91 -19.89 -11.76
CA LEU A 15 1.62 -19.22 -11.89
C LEU A 15 1.37 -18.78 -13.33
N ASN A 16 0.12 -18.82 -13.80
CA ASN A 16 -0.22 -18.26 -15.09
C ASN A 16 -0.02 -16.73 -15.06
N LEU A 17 0.61 -16.16 -16.09
CA LEU A 17 0.77 -14.71 -16.23
C LEU A 17 -0.56 -13.97 -16.15
N ASP A 18 -1.61 -14.55 -16.75
CA ASP A 18 -2.94 -13.98 -16.69
C ASP A 18 -3.46 -13.96 -15.26
N ASP A 19 -3.16 -14.95 -14.41
CA ASP A 19 -3.56 -14.93 -13.00
C ASP A 19 -2.77 -13.89 -12.18
N ILE A 20 -1.56 -13.56 -12.59
CA ILE A 20 -0.70 -12.56 -11.92
C ILE A 20 -1.17 -11.14 -12.22
N PHE A 21 -1.60 -10.90 -13.47
CA PHE A 21 -1.99 -9.59 -13.96
C PHE A 21 -3.51 -9.46 -14.18
N ALA A 22 -4.30 -10.47 -13.81
CA ALA A 22 -5.75 -10.46 -13.90
C ALA A 22 -6.32 -9.41 -12.93
N GLY A 23 -6.96 -8.42 -13.53
CA GLY A 23 -7.57 -7.31 -12.82
C GLY A 23 -6.60 -6.15 -12.65
N GLU A 24 -6.96 -5.00 -13.22
CA GLU A 24 -6.59 -3.75 -12.59
C GLU A 24 -7.25 -3.76 -11.21
N ASN A 25 -6.53 -4.28 -10.23
CA ASN A 25 -6.88 -4.16 -8.84
C ASN A 25 -6.98 -2.66 -8.57
N THR A 26 -8.20 -2.13 -8.55
CA THR A 26 -8.52 -0.79 -8.05
C THR A 26 -8.40 -0.82 -6.52
N VAL A 27 -7.24 -1.27 -6.03
CA VAL A 27 -6.87 -1.07 -4.63
C VAL A 27 -6.89 0.44 -4.44
N PRO A 28 -7.72 0.95 -3.52
CA PRO A 28 -7.79 2.37 -3.26
C PRO A 28 -6.38 2.90 -3.03
N ALA A 29 -6.03 4.00 -3.71
CA ALA A 29 -4.75 4.63 -3.52
C ALA A 29 -4.57 4.91 -2.02
N SER A 30 -3.49 4.36 -1.48
CA SER A 30 -3.02 4.68 -0.15
C SER A 30 -2.86 6.20 -0.01
N GLN A 31 -3.28 6.74 1.12
CA GLN A 31 -3.13 8.14 1.50
C GLN A 31 -2.23 8.24 2.73
N THR A 32 -1.55 9.37 2.86
CA THR A 32 -0.74 9.69 4.05
C THR A 32 -1.44 10.72 4.93
N MET A 33 -1.35 10.56 6.25
CA MET A 33 -1.86 11.48 7.25
C MET A 33 -0.82 11.73 8.35
N GLN A 34 -0.74 12.95 8.87
CA GLN A 34 0.10 13.27 10.02
C GLN A 34 -0.74 13.54 11.26
N VAL A 35 -0.43 12.86 12.38
CA VAL A 35 -1.10 13.03 13.67
C VAL A 35 -0.07 12.99 14.79
N GLY A 36 -0.05 14.01 15.65
CA GLY A 36 0.84 14.06 16.82
C GLY A 36 2.32 13.89 16.48
N GLY A 37 2.79 14.47 15.36
CA GLY A 37 4.18 14.37 14.90
C GLY A 37 4.56 13.05 14.24
N ARG A 38 3.61 12.14 14.03
CA ARG A 38 3.81 10.83 13.39
C ARG A 38 3.15 10.83 12.02
N MET A 39 3.71 10.07 11.08
CA MET A 39 3.15 9.90 9.75
C MET A 39 2.52 8.50 9.63
N PHE A 40 1.33 8.44 9.04
CA PHE A 40 0.58 7.22 8.83
C PHE A 40 0.26 7.10 7.35
N GLU A 41 0.34 5.88 6.84
CA GLU A 41 -0.18 5.50 5.55
C GLU A 41 -1.43 4.63 5.77
N GLY A 42 -2.45 4.80 4.94
CA GLY A 42 -3.73 4.15 5.16
C GLY A 42 -4.77 4.51 4.12
N ARG A 43 -6.03 4.21 4.42
CA ARG A 43 -7.17 4.52 3.58
C ARG A 43 -8.19 5.35 4.34
N ARG A 44 -8.77 6.33 3.66
CA ARG A 44 -9.84 7.15 4.23
C ARG A 44 -11.17 6.43 4.01
N GLU A 45 -11.82 6.11 5.12
CA GLU A 45 -13.17 5.54 5.17
C GLU A 45 -14.14 6.60 5.73
N PRO A 46 -15.47 6.45 5.57
CA PRO A 46 -16.45 7.40 6.11
C PRO A 46 -16.30 7.66 7.62
N GLU A 47 -15.81 6.67 8.37
CA GLU A 47 -15.69 6.72 9.83
C GLU A 47 -14.30 7.14 10.33
N GLY A 48 -13.34 7.40 9.43
CA GLY A 48 -11.99 7.79 9.83
C GLY A 48 -10.91 7.26 8.89
N PHE A 49 -9.68 7.29 9.37
CA PHE A 49 -8.51 6.82 8.62
C PHE A 49 -8.06 5.47 9.15
N VAL A 50 -8.16 4.42 8.33
CA VAL A 50 -7.69 3.07 8.68
C VAL A 50 -6.21 2.95 8.34
N ILE A 51 -5.40 2.65 9.35
CA ILE A 51 -3.94 2.57 9.25
C ILE A 51 -3.54 1.32 8.46
N SER A 52 -2.74 1.48 7.40
CA SER A 52 -1.99 0.40 6.75
C SER A 52 -0.60 0.25 7.35
N ARG A 53 0.08 1.37 7.63
CA ARG A 53 1.36 1.40 8.36
C ARG A 53 1.62 2.75 9.02
N MET A 54 2.40 2.74 10.09
CA MET A 54 2.99 3.94 10.67
C MET A 54 4.44 4.09 10.18
N ILE A 55 4.84 5.32 9.90
CA ILE A 55 6.18 5.73 9.50
C ILE A 55 6.72 6.64 10.61
N SER A 56 7.60 6.09 11.46
CA SER A 56 8.26 6.81 12.54
C SER A 56 9.73 6.43 12.62
N THR A 57 10.58 7.36 13.04
CA THR A 57 11.98 7.09 13.39
C THR A 57 12.16 6.73 14.86
N ASN A 58 11.12 6.86 15.69
CA ASN A 58 11.11 6.45 17.08
C ASN A 58 10.52 5.02 17.21
N PRO A 59 11.32 3.99 17.55
CA PRO A 59 10.85 2.61 17.67
C PRO A 59 9.74 2.42 18.70
N ALA A 60 9.70 3.24 19.76
CA ALA A 60 8.68 3.12 20.80
C ALA A 60 7.26 3.38 20.28
N ASP A 61 7.11 4.16 19.20
CA ASP A 61 5.81 4.41 18.59
C ASP A 61 5.19 3.12 18.03
N TYR A 62 6.01 2.17 17.57
CA TYR A 62 5.54 0.90 16.99
C TYR A 62 5.05 -0.09 18.05
N LEU A 63 5.24 0.21 19.33
CA LEU A 63 4.76 -0.59 20.45
C LEU A 63 3.38 -0.13 20.93
N ASP A 64 2.91 1.03 20.48
CA ASP A 64 1.59 1.55 20.82
C ASP A 64 0.52 0.89 19.96
N GLN A 65 -0.32 0.07 20.60
CA GLN A 65 -1.37 -0.70 19.93
C GLN A 65 -2.38 0.17 19.19
N ARG A 66 -2.53 1.44 19.58
CA ARG A 66 -3.40 2.41 18.90
C ARG A 66 -2.96 2.70 17.46
N PHE A 67 -1.71 2.41 17.13
CA PHE A 67 -1.10 2.68 15.82
C PHE A 67 -0.87 1.41 15.00
N PHE A 68 -1.37 0.26 15.46
CA PHE A 68 -1.24 -0.98 14.72
C PHE A 68 -2.04 -0.91 13.40
N PRO A 69 -1.58 -1.63 12.35
CA PRO A 69 -2.35 -1.76 11.13
C PRO A 69 -3.79 -2.24 11.41
N GLY A 70 -4.76 -1.66 10.72
CA GLY A 70 -6.19 -1.90 10.89
C GLY A 70 -6.88 -1.00 11.92
N GLN A 71 -6.14 -0.29 12.77
CA GLN A 71 -6.72 0.68 13.70
C GLN A 71 -7.25 1.92 12.97
N LYS A 72 -8.25 2.58 13.58
CA LYS A 72 -8.87 3.80 13.06
C LYS A 72 -8.37 5.04 13.82
N LEU A 73 -7.98 6.07 13.07
CA LEU A 73 -7.72 7.41 13.57
C LEU A 73 -8.90 8.32 13.21
N HIS A 74 -9.36 9.12 14.17
CA HIS A 74 -10.45 10.08 14.01
C HIS A 74 -9.91 11.52 13.95
#